data_AF-A0A348B581-F1
#
_entry.id   AF-A0A348B581-F1
#
_cell.length_a   1.000
_cell.length_b   1.000
_cell.length_c   1.000
_cell.angle_alpha   90.00
_cell.angle_beta   90.00
_cell.angle_gamma   90.00
#
_symmetry.space_group_name_H-M   'P 1'
#
loop_
_entity.id
_entity.type
_entity.pdbx_description
1 polymer ?
#
loop_
_entity_poly.entity_id
_entity_poly.type
_entity_poly.pdbx_seq_one_letter_code
_entity_poly.pdbx_strand_id
1 'polypeptide(L)'
;MKLFKQSGKEVLAFLYTTNTWNSRLAGEVIREYLKGEGIETELATVSTISSEESFYTGVVDLFDKVIYKVLKFKERGYEVYINVTAGLKPETIFLSLAGLLAGADVLYYKYQEFDGIVALPAPPITIRQNYLEWLVKFASSGYTLSESKVEELGVPAKLLEARGLAEKKGEDAYRVKEWVRKMIGIYLPKEFTNKSYRVVVEGEGEKEFGDETEAYEFMESKRREGRKVRVEVPDKVYFLGI
;
A
#
# COMPACT_ATOMS: atom_id res chain seq x y z
N MET A 1 11.34 34.61 -10.14
CA MET A 1 12.32 33.71 -9.49
C MET A 1 11.95 32.29 -9.88
N LYS A 2 12.84 31.49 -10.51
CA LYS A 2 12.52 30.09 -10.78
C LYS A 2 12.47 29.34 -9.44
N LEU A 3 11.34 28.72 -9.14
CA LEU A 3 11.11 28.00 -7.88
C LEU A 3 12.07 26.80 -7.75
N PHE A 4 12.38 26.16 -8.88
CA PHE A 4 13.27 25.03 -9.01
C PHE A 4 14.41 25.38 -9.98
N LYS A 5 15.64 24.96 -9.69
CA LYS A 5 16.86 25.37 -10.42
C LYS A 5 17.42 24.31 -11.36
N GLN A 6 16.84 23.11 -11.37
CA GLN A 6 17.27 21.97 -12.17
C GLN A 6 17.09 22.24 -13.66
N SER A 7 18.06 21.80 -14.47
CA SER A 7 17.98 21.78 -15.92
C SER A 7 17.24 20.52 -16.42
N GLY A 8 16.72 20.53 -17.65
CA GLY A 8 15.98 19.38 -18.20
C GLY A 8 16.76 18.07 -18.23
N LYS A 9 18.10 18.12 -18.28
CA LYS A 9 18.98 16.95 -18.24
C LYS A 9 19.14 16.34 -16.84
N GLU A 10 18.73 17.05 -15.80
CA GLU A 10 18.78 16.63 -14.40
C GLU A 10 17.40 16.16 -13.91
N VAL A 11 16.40 16.13 -14.80
CA VAL A 11 15.01 15.82 -14.48
C VAL A 11 14.62 14.48 -15.08
N LEU A 12 14.10 13.60 -14.22
CA LEU A 12 13.31 12.45 -14.61
C LEU A 12 11.84 12.76 -14.31
N ALA A 13 11.00 12.72 -15.34
CA ALA A 13 9.56 12.86 -15.23
C ALA A 13 8.91 11.47 -15.09
N PHE A 14 8.35 11.17 -13.92
CA PHE A 14 7.55 9.97 -13.70
C PHE A 14 6.07 10.31 -13.81
N LEU A 15 5.41 9.83 -14.87
CA LEU A 15 3.99 10.03 -15.13
C LEU A 15 3.21 8.78 -14.74
N TYR A 16 1.97 8.95 -14.31
CA TYR A 16 1.02 7.84 -14.21
C TYR A 16 -0.36 8.24 -14.72
N THR A 17 -1.08 7.29 -15.30
CA THR A 17 -2.43 7.47 -15.84
C THR A 17 -3.32 6.30 -15.47
N THR A 18 -4.63 6.54 -15.36
CA THR A 18 -5.61 5.45 -15.28
C THR A 18 -5.62 4.60 -16.55
N ASN A 19 -6.06 3.35 -16.44
CA ASN A 19 -6.22 2.45 -17.59
C ASN A 19 -7.49 2.77 -18.41
N THR A 20 -7.60 4.02 -18.88
CA THR A 20 -8.66 4.48 -19.78
C THR A 20 -8.04 5.06 -21.04
N TRP A 21 -8.73 4.91 -22.18
CA TRP A 21 -8.19 5.30 -23.50
C TRP A 21 -7.75 6.77 -23.57
N ASN A 22 -8.57 7.68 -23.05
CA ASN A 22 -8.29 9.11 -23.02
C ASN A 22 -7.07 9.45 -22.14
N SER A 23 -6.99 8.89 -20.94
CA SER A 23 -5.88 9.12 -20.01
C SER A 23 -4.58 8.56 -20.56
N ARG A 24 -4.61 7.34 -21.12
CA ARG A 24 -3.44 6.73 -21.76
C ARG A 24 -2.96 7.53 -22.96
N LEU A 25 -3.86 7.97 -23.83
CA LEU A 25 -3.51 8.82 -24.96
C LEU A 25 -2.81 10.11 -24.49
N ALA A 26 -3.37 10.79 -23.48
CA ALA A 26 -2.76 12.00 -22.94
C ALA A 26 -1.38 11.73 -22.33
N GLY A 27 -1.24 10.67 -21.52
CA GLY A 27 0.04 10.29 -20.91
C GLY A 27 1.12 9.96 -21.94
N GLU A 28 0.76 9.22 -22.99
CA GLU A 28 1.67 8.87 -24.09
C GLU A 28 2.12 10.11 -24.86
N VAL A 29 1.19 11.02 -25.21
CA VAL A 29 1.53 12.28 -25.90
C VAL A 29 2.46 13.15 -25.05
N ILE A 30 2.18 13.30 -23.75
CA ILE A 30 3.03 14.07 -22.84
C ILE A 30 4.42 13.41 -22.72
N ARG A 31 4.47 12.08 -22.60
CA ARG A 31 5.74 11.34 -22.51
C ARG A 31 6.60 11.57 -23.74
N GLU A 32 6.04 11.43 -24.94
CA GLU A 32 6.80 11.60 -26.18
C GLU A 32 7.24 13.05 -26.38
N TYR A 33 6.42 14.03 -26.00
CA TYR A 33 6.81 15.43 -26.02
C TYR A 33 8.00 15.71 -25.09
N LEU A 34 7.93 15.29 -23.82
CA LEU A 34 9.02 15.48 -22.85
C LEU A 34 10.32 14.80 -23.29
N LYS A 35 10.23 13.58 -23.84
CA LYS A 35 11.39 12.89 -24.43
C LYS A 35 11.99 13.66 -25.61
N GLY A 36 11.14 14.24 -26.47
CA GLY A 36 11.58 15.10 -27.58
C GLY A 36 12.35 16.34 -27.12
N GLU A 37 11.98 16.89 -25.96
CA GLU A 37 12.69 17.99 -25.29
C GLU A 37 13.94 17.54 -24.50
N GLY A 38 14.29 16.25 -24.56
CA GLY A 38 15.47 15.69 -23.90
C GLY A 38 15.31 15.41 -22.40
N ILE A 39 14.07 15.33 -21.90
CA ILE A 39 13.75 15.01 -20.50
C ILE A 39 13.50 13.50 -20.39
N GLU A 40 14.24 12.82 -19.51
CA GLU A 40 14.01 11.41 -19.22
C GLU A 40 12.59 11.23 -18.67
N THR A 41 11.80 10.32 -19.26
CA THR A 41 10.39 10.18 -18.88
C THR A 41 9.97 8.71 -18.81
N GLU A 42 9.35 8.35 -17.68
CA GLU A 42 8.67 7.07 -17.45
C GLU A 42 7.14 7.28 -17.41
N LEU A 43 6.36 6.29 -17.84
CA LEU A 43 4.91 6.31 -17.76
C LEU A 43 4.39 4.99 -17.19
N ALA A 44 3.62 5.05 -16.11
CA ALA A 44 2.94 3.91 -15.50
C ALA A 44 1.43 3.97 -15.74
N THR A 45 0.79 2.80 -15.85
CA THR A 45 -0.67 2.69 -15.93
C THR A 45 -1.21 2.10 -14.62
N VAL A 46 -2.11 2.83 -13.96
CA VAL A 46 -2.78 2.39 -12.72
C VAL A 46 -4.23 2.01 -12.99
N SER A 47 -4.79 1.24 -12.06
CA SER A 47 -6.17 0.78 -12.07
C SER A 47 -7.14 1.96 -12.00
N THR A 48 -8.26 1.85 -12.70
CA THR A 48 -9.32 2.85 -12.65
C THR A 48 -10.09 2.72 -11.35
N ILE A 49 -10.35 3.84 -10.68
CA ILE A 49 -11.23 3.93 -9.52
C ILE A 49 -12.59 4.41 -9.99
N SER A 50 -13.64 3.58 -9.85
CA SER A 50 -14.99 3.89 -10.34
C SER A 50 -16.11 3.58 -9.35
N SER A 51 -15.76 3.06 -8.17
CA SER A 51 -16.68 2.69 -7.09
C SER A 51 -15.94 2.71 -5.75
N GLU A 52 -16.67 2.67 -4.65
CA GLU A 52 -16.06 2.54 -3.31
C GLU A 52 -15.26 1.24 -3.17
N GLU A 53 -15.76 0.13 -3.70
CA GLU A 53 -15.06 -1.16 -3.66
C GLU A 53 -13.75 -1.10 -4.46
N SER A 54 -13.77 -0.51 -5.66
CA SER A 54 -12.58 -0.36 -6.50
C SER A 54 -11.61 0.71 -5.99
N PHE A 55 -12.05 1.61 -5.11
CA PHE A 55 -11.20 2.65 -4.53
C PHE A 55 -9.99 2.06 -3.81
N TYR A 56 -10.20 1.10 -2.91
CA TYR A 56 -9.10 0.52 -2.14
C TYR A 56 -8.16 -0.32 -3.02
N THR A 57 -8.70 -1.02 -4.03
CA THR A 57 -7.89 -1.70 -5.03
C THR A 57 -7.02 -0.72 -5.83
N GLY A 58 -7.58 0.43 -6.21
CA GLY A 58 -6.83 1.51 -6.86
C GLY A 58 -5.75 2.10 -5.95
N VAL A 59 -6.02 2.28 -4.67
CA VAL A 59 -5.03 2.72 -3.67
C VAL A 59 -3.88 1.73 -3.55
N VAL A 60 -4.18 0.43 -3.51
CA VAL A 60 -3.15 -0.64 -3.49
C VAL A 60 -2.29 -0.59 -4.75
N ASP A 61 -2.89 -0.41 -5.92
CA ASP A 61 -2.16 -0.33 -7.19
C ASP A 61 -1.31 0.96 -7.30
N LEU A 62 -1.78 2.07 -6.71
CA LEU A 62 -1.00 3.31 -6.58
C LEU A 62 0.22 3.09 -5.68
N PHE A 63 0.10 2.34 -4.58
CA PHE A 63 1.27 1.97 -3.79
C PHE A 63 2.31 1.23 -4.63
N ASP A 64 1.88 0.18 -5.32
CA ASP A 64 2.78 -0.69 -6.08
C ASP A 64 3.47 0.02 -7.24
N LYS A 65 2.73 0.85 -7.98
CA LYS A 65 3.22 1.47 -9.21
C LYS A 65 3.81 2.85 -9.01
N VAL A 66 3.40 3.59 -7.98
CA VAL A 66 3.80 4.99 -7.76
C VAL A 66 4.58 5.17 -6.47
N ILE A 67 4.02 4.79 -5.31
CA ILE A 67 4.65 5.09 -4.01
C ILE A 67 5.96 4.31 -3.82
N TYR A 68 6.00 3.03 -4.20
CA TYR A 68 7.25 2.27 -4.17
C TYR A 68 8.27 2.72 -5.21
N LYS A 69 7.86 3.44 -6.26
CA LYS A 69 8.80 4.13 -7.16
C LYS A 69 9.43 5.33 -6.48
N VAL A 70 8.66 6.13 -5.73
CA VAL A 70 9.19 7.22 -4.88
C VAL A 70 10.27 6.67 -3.95
N LEU A 71 9.99 5.60 -3.22
CA LEU A 71 10.95 4.97 -2.30
C LEU A 71 12.24 4.54 -3.04
N LYS A 72 12.11 3.88 -4.20
CA LYS A 72 13.26 3.48 -5.03
C LYS A 72 14.07 4.68 -5.54
N PHE A 73 13.42 5.79 -5.89
CA PHE A 73 14.12 7.00 -6.30
C PHE A 73 14.89 7.62 -5.13
N LYS A 74 14.28 7.68 -3.92
CA LYS A 74 14.97 8.11 -2.71
C LYS A 74 16.17 7.23 -2.36
N GLU A 75 16.02 5.90 -2.44
CA GLU A 75 17.14 4.94 -2.24
C GLU A 75 18.31 5.18 -3.21
N ARG A 76 18.03 5.69 -4.41
CA ARG A 76 19.04 6.02 -5.43
C ARG A 76 19.61 7.44 -5.29
N GLY A 77 19.21 8.18 -4.27
CA GLY A 77 19.71 9.54 -4.01
C GLY A 77 19.02 10.65 -4.80
N TYR A 78 17.87 10.38 -5.44
CA TYR A 78 17.10 11.43 -6.11
C TYR A 78 16.37 12.33 -5.09
N GLU A 79 16.22 13.60 -5.45
CA GLU A 79 15.17 14.46 -4.91
C GLU A 79 13.86 14.17 -5.64
N VAL A 80 12.77 14.01 -4.89
CA VAL A 80 11.45 13.67 -5.43
C VAL A 80 10.48 14.83 -5.18
N TYR A 81 9.98 15.39 -6.29
CA TYR A 81 9.02 16.47 -6.31
C TYR A 81 7.68 15.95 -6.83
N ILE A 82 6.63 16.08 -6.03
CA ILE A 82 5.29 15.63 -6.41
C ILE A 82 4.48 16.82 -6.92
N ASN A 83 4.07 16.74 -8.18
CA ASN A 83 3.13 17.68 -8.77
C ASN A 83 1.70 17.29 -8.39
N VAL A 84 1.03 18.12 -7.60
CA VAL A 84 -0.36 17.89 -7.17
C VAL A 84 -1.37 18.75 -7.94
N THR A 85 -0.95 19.32 -9.07
CA THR A 85 -1.81 20.14 -9.94
C THR A 85 -2.85 19.31 -10.70
N ALA A 86 -2.43 18.15 -11.20
CA ALA A 86 -3.26 17.29 -12.02
C ALA A 86 -3.81 16.11 -11.22
N GLY A 87 -4.89 15.51 -11.71
CA GLY A 87 -5.55 14.37 -11.09
C GLY A 87 -6.77 14.74 -10.23
N LEU A 88 -7.48 13.72 -9.77
CA LEU A 88 -8.66 13.89 -8.92
C LEU A 88 -8.25 14.19 -7.47
N LYS A 89 -8.99 15.06 -6.78
CA LYS A 89 -8.67 15.46 -5.40
C LYS A 89 -8.42 14.30 -4.42
N PRO A 90 -9.22 13.21 -4.41
CA PRO A 90 -8.95 12.09 -3.49
C PRO A 90 -7.61 11.41 -3.77
N GLU A 91 -7.24 11.26 -5.05
CA GLU A 91 -5.97 10.67 -5.47
C GLU A 91 -4.79 11.57 -5.14
N THR A 92 -4.91 12.88 -5.37
CA THR A 92 -3.82 13.82 -5.07
C THR A 92 -3.60 13.99 -3.56
N ILE A 93 -4.65 13.91 -2.74
CA ILE A 93 -4.54 13.86 -1.28
C ILE A 93 -3.80 12.59 -0.85
N PHE A 94 -4.18 11.43 -1.39
CA PHE A 94 -3.50 10.17 -1.11
C PHE A 94 -2.03 10.21 -1.55
N LEU A 95 -1.76 10.64 -2.78
CA LEU A 95 -0.40 10.75 -3.34
C LEU A 95 0.48 11.68 -2.49
N SER A 96 -0.07 12.81 -2.04
CA SER A 96 0.64 13.74 -1.14
C SER A 96 1.03 13.05 0.17
N LEU A 97 0.06 12.42 0.83
CA LEU A 97 0.30 11.80 2.14
C LEU A 97 1.26 10.60 2.04
N ALA A 98 0.97 9.67 1.14
CA ALA A 98 1.78 8.46 0.95
C ALA A 98 3.16 8.78 0.37
N GLY A 99 3.25 9.77 -0.51
CA GLY A 99 4.51 10.25 -1.07
C GLY A 99 5.42 10.87 -0.01
N LEU A 100 4.89 11.71 0.88
CA LEU A 100 5.65 12.27 1.99
C LEU A 100 6.09 11.17 2.98
N LEU A 101 5.22 10.20 3.29
CA LEU A 101 5.61 9.03 4.11
C LEU A 101 6.73 8.20 3.47
N ALA A 102 6.78 8.14 2.13
CA ALA A 102 7.84 7.48 1.37
C ALA A 102 9.09 8.35 1.15
N GLY A 103 9.13 9.57 1.70
CA GLY A 103 10.29 10.45 1.67
C GLY A 103 10.35 11.44 0.51
N ALA A 104 9.22 11.78 -0.12
CA ALA A 104 9.17 12.88 -1.08
C ALA A 104 9.57 14.22 -0.42
N ASP A 105 10.30 15.06 -1.15
CA ASP A 105 10.93 16.27 -0.59
C ASP A 105 10.03 17.50 -0.71
N VAL A 106 9.28 17.62 -1.82
CA VAL A 106 8.45 18.79 -2.11
C VAL A 106 7.12 18.38 -2.74
N LEU A 107 6.05 19.01 -2.29
CA LEU A 107 4.76 19.03 -2.99
C LEU A 107 4.61 20.40 -3.69
N TYR A 108 4.22 20.42 -4.96
CA TYR A 108 3.99 21.68 -5.66
C TYR A 108 2.72 21.68 -6.49
N TYR A 109 2.12 22.86 -6.63
CA TYR A 109 0.87 23.09 -7.35
C TYR A 109 1.00 24.34 -8.22
N LYS A 110 0.53 24.27 -9.47
CA LYS A 110 0.41 25.41 -10.37
C LYS A 110 -1.01 25.99 -10.29
N TYR A 111 -1.14 27.16 -9.69
CA TYR A 111 -2.38 27.93 -9.70
C TYR A 111 -2.61 28.56 -11.07
N GLN A 112 -3.80 28.36 -11.61
CA GLN A 112 -4.17 28.88 -12.92
C GLN A 112 -4.55 30.36 -12.84
N GLU A 113 -5.15 30.78 -11.73
CA GLU A 113 -5.71 32.11 -11.50
C GLU A 113 -4.65 33.21 -11.54
N PHE A 114 -3.43 32.90 -11.11
CA PHE A 114 -2.30 33.84 -11.12
C PHE A 114 -1.07 33.29 -11.86
N ASP A 115 -1.24 32.23 -12.66
CA ASP A 115 -0.19 31.55 -13.43
C ASP A 115 1.12 31.32 -12.64
N GLY A 116 0.99 30.84 -11.40
CA GLY A 116 2.11 30.72 -10.47
C GLY A 116 2.26 29.31 -9.91
N ILE A 117 3.52 28.90 -9.69
CA ILE A 117 3.85 27.64 -9.01
C ILE A 117 4.10 27.94 -7.54
N VAL A 118 3.45 27.17 -6.67
CA VAL A 118 3.61 27.27 -5.21
C VAL A 118 4.12 25.93 -4.69
N ALA A 119 5.16 25.98 -3.85
CA ALA A 119 5.54 24.85 -3.01
C ALA A 119 4.57 24.80 -1.81
N LEU A 120 3.82 23.72 -1.70
CA LEU A 120 2.90 23.51 -0.59
C LEU A 120 3.68 23.10 0.67
N PRO A 121 3.14 23.32 1.88
CA PRO A 121 3.73 22.79 3.10
C PRO A 121 3.89 21.27 3.02
N ALA A 122 5.14 20.83 3.01
CA ALA A 122 5.55 19.43 2.87
C ALA A 122 6.42 19.01 4.06
N PRO A 123 5.86 18.96 5.29
CA PRO A 123 6.65 18.56 6.44
C PRO A 123 7.10 17.09 6.29
N PRO A 124 8.33 16.76 6.70
CA PRO A 124 8.72 15.36 6.87
C PRO A 124 7.79 14.71 7.90
N ILE A 125 7.08 13.65 7.50
CA ILE A 125 6.11 12.96 8.33
C ILE A 125 6.40 11.46 8.37
N THR A 126 5.93 10.82 9.44
CA THR A 126 6.00 9.37 9.62
C THR A 126 4.76 8.87 10.36
N ILE A 127 4.54 7.55 10.34
CA ILE A 127 3.50 6.92 11.17
C ILE A 127 3.89 7.07 12.63
N ARG A 128 2.93 7.44 13.48
CA ARG A 128 3.16 7.51 14.93
C ARG A 128 3.69 6.17 15.45
N GLN A 129 4.75 6.23 16.25
CA GLN A 129 5.50 5.05 16.69
C GLN A 129 4.63 3.94 17.26
N ASN A 130 3.68 4.27 18.15
CA ASN A 130 2.77 3.28 18.73
C ASN A 130 1.91 2.56 17.68
N TYR A 131 1.39 3.28 16.67
CA TYR A 131 0.62 2.67 15.58
C TYR A 131 1.52 1.79 14.71
N LEU A 132 2.74 2.23 14.41
CA LEU A 132 3.69 1.45 13.63
C LEU A 132 4.04 0.15 14.36
N GLU A 133 4.36 0.21 15.65
CA GLU A 133 4.65 -0.97 16.47
C GLU A 133 3.48 -1.96 16.49
N TRP A 134 2.23 -1.49 16.65
CA TRP A 134 1.05 -2.36 16.61
C TRP A 134 0.89 -3.04 15.25
N LEU A 135 1.02 -2.28 14.16
CA LEU A 135 0.87 -2.82 12.81
C LEU A 135 2.00 -3.78 12.45
N VAL A 136 3.23 -3.53 12.90
CA VAL A 136 4.37 -4.43 12.71
C VAL A 136 4.16 -5.71 13.51
N LYS A 137 3.77 -5.65 14.79
CA LYS A 137 3.43 -6.85 15.60
C LYS A 137 2.35 -7.69 14.94
N PHE A 138 1.30 -7.03 14.42
CA PHE A 138 0.24 -7.67 13.67
C PHE A 138 0.84 -8.36 12.42
N ALA A 139 1.51 -7.62 11.56
CA ALA A 139 2.08 -8.12 10.31
C ALA A 139 3.11 -9.25 10.50
N SER A 140 3.94 -9.20 11.55
CA SER A 140 4.89 -10.26 11.92
C SER A 140 4.18 -11.54 12.36
N SER A 141 3.00 -11.42 12.97
CA SER A 141 2.24 -12.57 13.45
C SER A 141 1.27 -13.10 12.38
N GLY A 142 1.03 -12.37 11.29
CA GLY A 142 0.11 -12.75 10.22
C GLY A 142 -0.87 -11.62 9.93
N TYR A 143 -1.33 -11.46 8.68
CA TYR A 143 -2.20 -10.32 8.35
C TYR A 143 -3.67 -10.51 8.70
N THR A 144 -4.04 -11.70 9.17
CA THR A 144 -5.32 -11.98 9.80
C THR A 144 -5.06 -12.83 11.04
N LEU A 145 -5.63 -12.44 12.17
CA LEU A 145 -5.38 -13.05 13.47
C LEU A 145 -6.69 -13.22 14.22
N SER A 146 -6.78 -14.24 15.07
CA SER A 146 -7.87 -14.38 16.04
C SER A 146 -7.91 -13.21 17.04
N GLU A 147 -9.08 -12.88 17.57
CA GLU A 147 -9.21 -11.82 18.59
C GLU A 147 -8.30 -12.09 19.80
N SER A 148 -8.23 -13.34 20.27
CA SER A 148 -7.38 -13.73 21.39
C SER A 148 -5.90 -13.50 21.11
N LYS A 149 -5.42 -13.76 19.88
CA LYS A 149 -4.02 -13.52 19.51
C LYS A 149 -3.70 -12.03 19.43
N VAL A 150 -4.63 -11.23 18.90
CA VAL A 150 -4.47 -9.77 18.83
C VAL A 150 -4.39 -9.16 20.24
N GLU A 151 -5.20 -9.67 21.17
CA GLU A 151 -5.16 -9.29 22.59
C GLU A 151 -3.83 -9.70 23.26
N GLU A 152 -3.36 -10.93 23.03
CA GLU A 152 -2.05 -11.43 23.54
C GLU A 152 -0.89 -10.52 23.08
N LEU A 153 -0.92 -10.03 21.83
CA LEU A 153 0.09 -9.12 21.29
C LEU A 153 0.03 -7.69 21.85
N GLY A 154 -1.02 -7.38 22.64
CA GLY A 154 -1.28 -6.04 23.15
C GLY A 154 -1.65 -5.03 22.07
N VAL A 155 -2.28 -5.49 20.99
CA VAL A 155 -2.67 -4.64 19.85
C VAL A 155 -4.13 -4.19 20.03
N PRO A 156 -4.43 -2.88 20.00
CA PRO A 156 -5.79 -2.37 20.22
C PRO A 156 -6.66 -2.53 18.97
N ALA A 157 -7.16 -3.75 18.70
CA ALA A 157 -7.88 -4.12 17.48
C ALA A 157 -9.05 -3.17 17.14
N LYS A 158 -9.91 -2.88 18.12
CA LYS A 158 -11.06 -1.97 17.96
C LYS A 158 -10.65 -0.55 17.56
N LEU A 159 -9.49 -0.08 18.04
CA LEU A 159 -8.97 1.23 17.66
C LEU A 159 -8.45 1.21 16.21
N LEU A 160 -7.77 0.13 15.79
CA LEU A 160 -7.33 -0.04 14.41
C LEU A 160 -8.52 -0.13 13.45
N GLU A 161 -9.57 -0.85 13.84
CA GLU A 161 -10.84 -0.95 13.10
C GLU A 161 -11.54 0.41 12.96
N ALA A 162 -11.70 1.15 14.06
CA ALA A 162 -12.31 2.49 14.05
C ALA A 162 -11.55 3.51 13.18
N ARG A 163 -10.26 3.26 12.92
CA ARG A 163 -9.40 4.06 12.03
C ARG A 163 -9.35 3.54 10.59
N GLY A 164 -10.10 2.48 10.29
CA GLY A 164 -10.11 1.83 8.98
C GLY A 164 -8.80 1.12 8.62
N LEU A 165 -7.94 0.82 9.62
CA LEU A 165 -6.66 0.15 9.40
C LEU A 165 -6.78 -1.38 9.41
N ALA A 166 -7.75 -1.88 10.18
CA ALA A 166 -8.13 -3.28 10.23
C ALA A 166 -9.64 -3.42 10.00
N GLU A 167 -10.10 -4.65 9.81
CA GLU A 167 -11.51 -5.01 9.67
C GLU A 167 -11.78 -6.31 10.42
N LYS A 168 -12.95 -6.44 11.05
CA LYS A 168 -13.40 -7.71 11.62
C LYS A 168 -13.67 -8.72 10.49
N LYS A 169 -13.24 -9.97 10.68
CA LYS A 169 -13.47 -11.08 9.75
C LYS A 169 -14.10 -12.25 10.50
N GLY A 170 -15.28 -12.67 10.07
CA GLY A 170 -16.05 -13.67 10.81
C GLY A 170 -16.42 -13.18 12.21
N GLU A 171 -16.59 -14.12 13.14
CA GLU A 171 -17.02 -13.81 14.50
C GLU A 171 -15.85 -13.44 15.44
N ASP A 172 -14.65 -13.95 15.16
CA ASP A 172 -13.53 -14.00 16.11
C ASP A 172 -12.16 -13.65 15.49
N ALA A 173 -12.12 -12.82 14.44
CA ALA A 173 -10.86 -12.41 13.81
C ALA A 173 -10.79 -10.94 13.41
N TYR A 174 -9.56 -10.44 13.32
CA TYR A 174 -9.22 -9.16 12.70
C TYR A 174 -8.28 -9.35 11.53
N ARG A 175 -8.47 -8.58 10.45
CA ARG A 175 -7.60 -8.53 9.27
C ARG A 175 -7.08 -7.14 9.05
N VAL A 176 -5.77 -6.99 8.86
CA VAL A 176 -5.18 -5.72 8.41
C VAL A 176 -5.56 -5.47 6.95
N LYS A 177 -6.10 -4.28 6.65
CA LYS A 177 -6.52 -3.91 5.29
C LYS A 177 -5.33 -3.88 4.33
N GLU A 178 -5.56 -4.27 3.08
CA GLU A 178 -4.49 -4.48 2.11
C GLU A 178 -3.63 -3.23 1.85
N TRP A 179 -4.26 -2.06 1.70
CA TRP A 179 -3.52 -0.80 1.53
C TRP A 179 -2.64 -0.45 2.75
N VAL A 180 -3.04 -0.87 3.96
CA VAL A 180 -2.23 -0.69 5.18
C VAL A 180 -1.00 -1.58 5.13
N ARG A 181 -1.12 -2.79 4.59
CA ARG A 181 0.02 -3.70 4.36
C ARG A 181 1.04 -3.07 3.42
N LYS A 182 0.56 -2.44 2.34
CA LYS A 182 1.44 -1.68 1.43
C LYS A 182 2.08 -0.47 2.12
N MET A 183 1.31 0.26 2.92
CA MET A 183 1.81 1.41 3.68
C MET A 183 2.92 1.01 4.68
N ILE A 184 2.75 -0.06 5.45
CA ILE A 184 3.80 -0.52 6.37
C ILE A 184 5.03 -1.05 5.62
N GLY A 185 4.86 -1.52 4.37
CA GLY A 185 5.95 -1.92 3.48
C GLY A 185 6.98 -0.82 3.20
N ILE A 186 6.64 0.45 3.46
CA ILE A 186 7.60 1.57 3.43
C ILE A 186 8.67 1.43 4.54
N TYR A 187 8.30 0.85 5.68
CA TYR A 187 9.12 0.77 6.89
C TYR A 187 9.73 -0.62 7.12
N LEU A 188 9.21 -1.63 6.43
CA LEU A 188 9.66 -3.01 6.59
C LEU A 188 10.84 -3.30 5.65
N PRO A 189 11.84 -4.08 6.10
CA PRO A 189 12.92 -4.54 5.23
C PRO A 189 12.38 -5.32 4.03
N LYS A 190 13.08 -5.28 2.88
CA LYS A 190 12.72 -6.06 1.67
C LYS A 190 12.61 -7.57 1.92
N GLU A 191 13.24 -8.05 2.99
CA GLU A 191 13.26 -9.46 3.42
C GLU A 191 12.08 -9.84 4.34
N PHE A 192 11.25 -8.87 4.74
CA PHE A 192 10.06 -9.12 5.55
C PHE A 192 8.99 -9.80 4.68
N THR A 193 9.10 -11.11 4.56
CA THR A 193 8.09 -11.98 3.95
C THR A 193 7.50 -12.84 5.04
N ASN A 194 6.27 -12.52 5.45
CA ASN A 194 5.54 -13.42 6.33
C ASN A 194 5.01 -14.57 5.45
N LYS A 195 5.81 -15.62 5.29
CA LYS A 195 5.46 -16.82 4.52
C LYS A 195 4.83 -17.91 5.38
N SER A 196 4.43 -17.60 6.61
CA SER A 196 3.84 -18.60 7.50
C SER A 196 2.36 -18.80 7.17
N TYR A 197 1.99 -20.02 6.85
CA TYR A 197 0.63 -20.50 6.76
C TYR A 197 0.26 -21.08 8.14
N ARG A 198 -0.89 -20.74 8.70
CA ARG A 198 -1.39 -21.33 9.94
C ARG A 198 -2.70 -22.06 9.74
N VAL A 199 -2.83 -23.22 10.37
CA VAL A 199 -4.07 -23.98 10.43
C VAL A 199 -4.50 -24.07 11.88
N VAL A 200 -5.67 -23.51 12.19
CA VAL A 200 -6.33 -23.57 13.49
C VAL A 200 -7.36 -24.68 13.45
N VAL A 201 -7.23 -25.66 14.35
CA VAL A 201 -8.13 -26.80 14.48
C VAL A 201 -8.95 -26.62 15.76
N GLU A 202 -10.28 -26.65 15.63
CA GLU A 202 -11.19 -26.51 16.78
C GLU A 202 -10.93 -27.63 17.82
N GLY A 203 -10.47 -27.25 19.01
CA GLY A 203 -10.15 -28.16 20.12
C GLY A 203 -8.72 -28.73 20.12
N GLU A 204 -7.88 -28.46 19.12
CA GLU A 204 -6.49 -28.95 19.03
C GLU A 204 -5.43 -27.83 18.94
N GLY A 205 -5.86 -26.58 18.76
CA GLY A 205 -4.96 -25.40 18.76
C GLY A 205 -4.51 -24.99 17.36
N GLU A 206 -3.46 -24.18 17.30
CA GLU A 206 -2.90 -23.65 16.04
C GLU A 206 -1.59 -24.34 15.66
N LYS A 207 -1.38 -24.54 14.35
CA LYS A 207 -0.13 -25.08 13.80
C LYS A 207 0.35 -24.24 12.63
N GLU A 208 1.65 -23.93 12.62
CA GLU A 208 2.30 -23.06 11.64
C GLU A 208 3.15 -23.86 10.64
N PHE A 209 3.14 -23.43 9.38
CA PHE A 209 3.75 -24.07 8.23
C PHE A 209 4.48 -23.03 7.39
N GLY A 210 5.61 -23.39 6.80
CA GLY A 210 6.36 -22.53 5.89
C GLY A 210 5.94 -22.65 4.42
N ASP A 211 5.07 -23.61 4.11
CA ASP A 211 4.65 -23.97 2.75
C ASP A 211 3.12 -24.13 2.67
N GLU A 212 2.55 -23.66 1.55
CA GLU A 212 1.09 -23.69 1.30
C GLU A 212 0.56 -25.11 1.20
N THR A 213 1.33 -25.98 0.55
CA THR A 213 0.96 -27.36 0.27
C THR A 213 0.90 -28.14 1.58
N GLU A 214 1.90 -27.95 2.44
CA GLU A 214 1.92 -28.58 3.77
C GLU A 214 0.74 -28.13 4.64
N ALA A 215 0.42 -26.82 4.63
CA ALA A 215 -0.73 -26.30 5.35
C ALA A 215 -2.05 -26.85 4.80
N TYR A 216 -2.18 -26.95 3.47
CA TYR A 216 -3.36 -27.50 2.81
C TYR A 216 -3.55 -28.99 3.09
N GLU A 217 -2.48 -29.79 3.01
CA GLU A 217 -2.51 -31.22 3.32
C GLU A 217 -2.89 -31.49 4.78
N PHE A 218 -2.32 -30.71 5.71
CA PHE A 218 -2.68 -30.81 7.12
C PHE A 218 -4.13 -30.43 7.38
N MET A 219 -4.62 -29.36 6.75
CA MET A 219 -6.02 -28.95 6.82
C MET A 219 -6.95 -30.05 6.29
N GLU A 220 -6.68 -30.62 5.11
CA GLU A 220 -7.49 -31.69 4.52
C GLU A 220 -7.51 -32.95 5.40
N SER A 221 -6.37 -33.30 6.02
CA SER A 221 -6.32 -34.40 7.01
C SER A 221 -7.29 -34.17 8.16
N LYS A 222 -7.26 -32.97 8.75
CA LYS A 222 -8.12 -32.63 9.90
C LYS A 222 -9.59 -32.52 9.51
N ARG A 223 -9.89 -32.10 8.28
CA ARG A 223 -11.25 -32.09 7.74
C ARG A 223 -11.80 -33.51 7.55
N ARG A 224 -10.98 -34.46 7.08
CA ARG A 224 -11.36 -35.89 6.97
C ARG A 224 -11.63 -36.53 8.35
N GLU A 225 -10.98 -36.02 9.40
CA GLU A 225 -11.25 -36.39 10.80
C GLU A 225 -12.55 -35.77 11.36
N GLY A 226 -13.28 -34.99 10.57
CA GLY A 226 -14.54 -34.35 10.98
C GLY A 226 -14.35 -33.09 11.85
N ARG A 227 -13.13 -32.54 11.92
CA ARG A 227 -12.85 -31.31 12.68
C ARG A 227 -13.18 -30.07 11.85
N LYS A 228 -13.63 -29.01 12.52
CA LYS A 228 -13.64 -27.68 11.91
C LYS A 228 -12.22 -27.12 11.90
N VAL A 229 -11.84 -26.60 10.75
CA VAL A 229 -10.52 -26.03 10.50
C VAL A 229 -10.66 -24.63 9.93
N ARG A 230 -9.79 -23.74 10.39
CA ARG A 230 -9.62 -22.39 9.89
C ARG A 230 -8.19 -22.24 9.41
N VAL A 231 -8.00 -21.77 8.18
CA VAL A 231 -6.66 -21.54 7.63
C VAL A 231 -6.40 -20.05 7.54
N GLU A 232 -5.32 -19.62 8.18
CA GLU A 232 -4.74 -18.29 8.05
C GLU A 232 -3.56 -18.37 7.09
N VAL A 233 -3.76 -17.92 5.85
CA VAL A 233 -2.66 -17.77 4.89
C VAL A 233 -2.13 -16.33 4.94
N PRO A 234 -0.89 -16.08 4.50
CA PRO A 234 -0.29 -14.74 4.49
C PRO A 234 -1.24 -13.66 3.96
N ASP A 235 -2.03 -13.96 2.93
CA ASP A 235 -2.89 -12.95 2.31
C ASP A 235 -4.42 -13.13 2.46
N LYS A 236 -4.92 -14.26 2.98
CA LYS A 236 -6.35 -14.59 3.06
C LYS A 236 -6.66 -15.48 4.28
N VAL A 237 -7.89 -15.45 4.77
CA VAL A 237 -8.41 -16.49 5.68
C VAL A 237 -9.55 -17.18 4.96
N TYR A 238 -9.46 -18.49 4.83
CA TYR A 238 -10.55 -19.31 4.34
C TYR A 238 -11.33 -19.81 5.57
N PHE A 239 -12.57 -19.34 5.72
CA PHE A 239 -13.53 -19.94 6.63
C PHE A 239 -14.24 -21.06 5.87
N LEU A 240 -13.93 -22.31 6.22
CA LEU A 240 -14.63 -23.47 5.67
C LEU A 240 -15.43 -24.09 6.80
N GLY A 241 -16.66 -23.59 6.97
CA GLY A 241 -17.70 -24.27 7.73
C GLY A 241 -18.32 -25.39 6.89
N ILE A 242 -18.88 -26.39 7.56
CA ILE A 242 -19.73 -27.43 6.96
C ILE A 242 -20.98 -26.78 6.36
#